data_AF-A0A1G2U004-F1
#
_entry.id   AF-A0A1G2U004-F1
#
_cell.length_a   1.000
_cell.length_b   1.000
_cell.length_c   1.000
_cell.angle_alpha   90.00
_cell.angle_beta   90.00
_cell.angle_gamma   90.00
#
_symmetry.space_group_name_H-M   'P 1'
#
loop_
_entity.id
_entity.type
_entity.pdbx_description
1 polymer ?
#
loop_
_entity_poly.entity_id
_entity_poly.type
_entity_poly.pdbx_seq_one_letter_code
_entity_poly.pdbx_strand_id
1 'polypeptide(L)'
;MGSRSKVEFAYIAGFLDGDGSLMLQIKKRKDGRIGLRFMPTICLYQDTRHEKPLYWIRRKLGIGYVSRRNDGMSELRINGYEQVANILKKILPYIHFKKVQGKALLCACQSLSGKKFVKLSKSELKKLVDLILVIQNENYVTKRKRTRKELLTHLGLTP
;
A
#
# COMPACT_ATOMS: atom_id res chain seq x y z
N MET A 1 15.95 -6.30 -22.89
CA MET A 1 15.45 -5.35 -21.86
C MET A 1 15.75 -5.78 -20.39
N GLY A 2 16.72 -6.67 -20.14
CA GLY A 2 16.75 -7.47 -18.89
C GLY A 2 17.54 -6.94 -17.68
N SER A 3 18.54 -6.06 -17.84
CA SER A 3 19.42 -5.61 -16.74
C SER A 3 19.06 -4.22 -16.21
N ARG A 4 18.87 -3.24 -17.10
CA ARG A 4 18.54 -1.84 -16.73
C ARG A 4 17.25 -1.72 -15.93
N SER A 5 16.23 -2.48 -16.30
CA SER A 5 14.95 -2.53 -15.57
C SER A 5 15.10 -3.09 -14.15
N LYS A 6 15.98 -4.09 -13.95
CA LYS A 6 16.28 -4.65 -12.63
C LYS A 6 16.97 -3.63 -11.73
N VAL A 7 17.95 -2.90 -12.27
CA VAL A 7 18.64 -1.83 -11.53
C VAL A 7 17.67 -0.72 -11.13
N GLU A 8 16.78 -0.31 -12.04
CA GLU A 8 15.75 0.70 -11.73
C GLU A 8 14.77 0.21 -10.64
N PHE A 9 14.33 -1.05 -10.69
CA PHE A 9 13.48 -1.61 -9.64
C PHE A 9 14.21 -1.79 -8.30
N ALA A 10 15.49 -2.16 -8.32
CA ALA A 10 16.31 -2.26 -7.12
C ALA A 10 16.51 -0.88 -6.46
N TYR A 11 16.79 0.16 -7.26
CA TYR A 11 16.87 1.53 -6.77
C TYR A 11 15.55 2.00 -6.16
N ILE A 12 14.43 1.78 -6.85
CA ILE A 12 13.10 2.14 -6.34
C ILE A 12 12.78 1.36 -5.05
N ALA A 13 13.16 0.08 -4.97
CA ALA A 13 12.99 -0.72 -3.76
C ALA A 13 13.80 -0.16 -2.58
N GLY A 14 15.07 0.19 -2.80
CA GLY A 14 15.91 0.83 -1.78
C GLY A 14 15.34 2.18 -1.33
N PHE A 15 14.85 2.99 -2.27
CA PHE A 15 14.19 4.26 -1.93
C PHE A 15 12.88 4.05 -1.16
N LEU A 16 12.08 3.04 -1.53
CA LEU A 16 10.88 2.64 -0.79
C LEU A 16 11.23 2.20 0.64
N ASP A 17 12.36 1.52 0.81
CA ASP A 17 12.84 1.01 2.09
C ASP A 17 13.22 2.13 3.06
N GLY A 18 13.90 3.16 2.57
CA GLY A 18 14.22 4.38 3.32
C GLY A 18 13.03 5.32 3.48
N ASP A 19 12.63 5.98 2.39
CA ASP A 19 11.69 7.11 2.38
C ASP A 19 10.29 6.72 1.89
N GLY A 20 9.86 5.50 2.15
CA GLY A 20 8.58 5.00 1.68
C GLY A 20 7.71 4.33 2.74
N SER A 21 6.47 4.04 2.36
CA SER A 21 5.49 3.40 3.22
C SER A 21 4.55 2.50 2.43
N LEU A 22 4.26 1.34 3.01
CA LEU A 22 3.29 0.37 2.52
C LEU A 22 2.12 0.33 3.50
N MET A 23 0.90 0.49 2.99
CA MET A 23 -0.29 0.61 3.82
C MET A 23 -1.46 -0.18 3.22
N LEU A 24 -2.29 -0.75 4.10
CA LEU A 24 -3.61 -1.26 3.77
C LEU A 24 -4.62 -0.63 4.73
N GLN A 25 -5.54 0.18 4.22
CA GLN A 25 -6.48 0.93 5.04
C GLN A 25 -7.93 0.56 4.73
N ILE A 26 -8.80 0.57 5.74
CA ILE A 26 -10.25 0.54 5.54
C ILE A 26 -10.74 2.00 5.52
N LYS A 27 -11.26 2.44 4.37
CA LYS A 27 -11.80 3.78 4.17
C LYS A 27 -13.30 3.74 3.91
N LYS A 28 -14.01 4.71 4.50
CA LYS A 28 -15.41 4.98 4.18
C LYS A 28 -15.52 5.59 2.77
N ARG A 29 -16.58 5.22 2.05
CA ARG A 29 -16.98 5.76 0.76
C ARG A 29 -18.39 6.31 0.90
N LYS A 30 -18.65 7.47 0.29
CA LYS A 30 -20.00 8.03 0.21
C LYS A 30 -20.83 7.37 -0.89
N ASP A 31 -20.16 6.67 -1.81
CA ASP A 31 -20.64 6.29 -3.14
C ASP A 31 -20.77 4.76 -3.33
N GLY A 32 -21.32 4.02 -2.36
CA GLY A 32 -21.62 2.60 -2.56
C GLY A 32 -22.47 1.97 -1.46
N ARG A 33 -23.20 0.91 -1.80
CA ARG A 33 -24.16 0.22 -0.89
C ARG A 33 -23.59 -0.20 0.46
N ILE A 34 -22.29 -0.53 0.51
CA ILE A 34 -21.58 -0.93 1.74
C ILE A 34 -20.84 0.25 2.40
N GLY A 35 -20.58 1.32 1.65
CA GLY A 35 -19.90 2.51 2.16
C GLY A 35 -18.46 2.31 2.63
N LEU A 36 -17.80 1.21 2.26
CA LEU A 36 -16.42 0.87 2.70
C LEU A 36 -15.58 0.33 1.54
N ARG A 37 -14.27 0.57 1.60
CA ARG A 37 -13.27 -0.09 0.75
C ARG A 37 -11.99 -0.39 1.52
N PHE A 38 -11.33 -1.46 1.13
CA PHE A 38 -9.89 -1.61 1.38
C PHE A 38 -9.12 -0.74 0.39
N MET A 39 -8.08 -0.08 0.87
CA MET A 39 -7.25 0.82 0.07
C MET A 39 -5.78 0.45 0.29
N PRO A 40 -5.18 -0.36 -0.60
CA PRO A 40 -3.75 -0.55 -0.59
C PRO A 40 -3.06 0.70 -1.10
N THR A 41 -1.91 1.01 -0.54
CA THR A 41 -1.10 2.15 -0.95
C THR A 41 0.38 1.82 -0.89
N ILE A 42 1.09 2.16 -1.97
CA ILE A 42 2.54 2.41 -1.95
C ILE A 42 2.73 3.93 -1.94
N CYS A 43 3.49 4.43 -0.99
CA CYS A 43 3.80 5.85 -0.86
C CYS A 43 5.31 6.04 -0.80
N LEU A 44 5.82 7.04 -1.53
CA LEU A 44 7.21 7.45 -1.50
C LEU A 44 7.26 8.94 -1.21
N TYR A 45 8.10 9.34 -0.26
CA TYR A 45 8.18 10.71 0.24
C TYR A 45 9.49 11.35 -0.20
N GLN A 46 9.47 12.67 -0.39
CA GLN A 46 10.68 13.46 -0.62
C GLN A 46 10.42 14.90 -0.20
N ASP A 47 11.45 15.60 0.27
CA ASP A 47 11.37 17.05 0.48
C ASP A 47 10.90 17.73 -0.81
N THR A 48 9.95 18.66 -0.69
CA THR A 48 9.32 19.30 -1.88
C THR A 48 10.34 20.05 -2.74
N ARG A 49 11.43 20.58 -2.17
CA ARG A 49 12.52 21.23 -2.92
C ARG A 49 13.22 20.26 -3.86
N HIS A 50 13.12 18.95 -3.58
CA HIS A 50 13.75 17.87 -4.32
C HIS A 50 12.73 16.88 -4.88
N GLU A 51 11.48 17.28 -5.19
CA GLU A 51 10.42 16.35 -5.65
C GLU A 51 10.67 15.74 -7.05
N LYS A 52 11.60 16.28 -7.86
CA LYS A 52 11.85 15.84 -9.26
C LYS A 52 12.08 14.32 -9.41
N PRO A 53 12.83 13.63 -8.54
CA PRO A 53 13.00 12.17 -8.61
C PRO A 53 11.68 11.40 -8.40
N LEU A 54 10.70 11.91 -7.65
CA LEU A 54 9.38 11.26 -7.53
C LEU A 54 8.68 11.16 -8.89
N TYR A 55 8.80 12.18 -9.73
CA TYR A 55 8.26 12.13 -11.10
C TYR A 55 9.02 11.13 -11.98
N TRP A 56 10.33 10.96 -11.78
CA TRP A 56 11.08 9.90 -12.45
C TRP A 56 10.58 8.52 -12.02
N ILE A 57 10.43 8.26 -10.71
CA ILE A 57 9.88 7.00 -10.21
C ILE A 57 8.48 6.75 -10.79
N ARG A 58 7.60 7.76 -10.79
CA ARG A 58 6.27 7.69 -11.39
C ARG A 58 6.32 7.26 -12.85
N ARG A 59 7.20 7.86 -13.67
CA ARG A 59 7.38 7.48 -15.08
C ARG A 59 7.87 6.04 -15.22
N LYS A 60 8.79 5.59 -14.36
CA LYS A 60 9.31 4.21 -14.38
C LYS A 60 8.27 3.17 -13.96
N LEU A 61 7.38 3.52 -13.03
CA LEU A 61 6.29 2.66 -12.61
C LEU A 61 5.06 2.75 -13.54
N GLY A 62 4.97 3.81 -14.35
CA GLY A 62 3.86 4.04 -15.30
C GLY A 62 2.54 4.44 -14.63
N ILE A 63 2.55 4.71 -13.32
CA ILE A 63 1.33 5.01 -12.55
C ILE A 63 1.65 5.83 -11.30
N GLY A 64 0.60 6.41 -10.73
CA GLY A 64 0.61 7.15 -9.48
C GLY A 64 0.41 8.63 -9.73
N TYR A 65 0.24 9.36 -8.64
CA TYR A 65 0.19 10.82 -8.65
C TYR A 65 1.15 11.37 -7.61
N VAL A 66 1.75 12.51 -7.92
CA VAL A 66 2.58 13.27 -6.99
C VAL A 66 1.73 14.40 -6.43
N SER A 67 1.75 14.57 -5.11
CA SER A 67 1.07 15.68 -4.44
C SER A 67 1.97 16.29 -3.38
N ARG A 68 1.88 17.60 -3.23
CA ARG A 68 2.57 18.35 -2.17
C ARG A 68 1.69 18.40 -0.94
N ARG A 69 2.28 18.16 0.22
CA ARG A 69 1.64 18.26 1.53
C ARG A 69 1.96 19.62 2.14
N ASN A 70 1.19 19.99 3.16
CA ASN A 70 1.34 21.23 3.90
C ASN A 70 2.52 21.22 4.91
N ASP A 71 3.24 20.10 5.03
CA ASP A 71 4.41 19.93 5.91
C ASP A 71 5.75 20.03 5.16
N GLY A 72 5.74 20.55 3.92
CA GLY A 72 6.95 20.66 3.10
C GLY A 72 7.36 19.38 2.39
N MET A 73 6.62 18.27 2.55
CA MET A 73 6.90 17.00 1.87
C MET A 73 6.05 16.81 0.61
N SER A 74 6.64 16.20 -0.40
CA SER A 74 5.94 15.68 -1.57
C SER A 74 5.80 14.18 -1.45
N GLU A 75 4.67 13.63 -1.90
CA GLU A 75 4.42 12.19 -1.92
C GLU A 75 4.03 11.70 -3.30
N LEU A 76 4.68 10.63 -3.78
CA LEU A 76 4.16 9.80 -4.88
C LEU A 76 3.28 8.72 -4.28
N ARG A 77 1.99 8.75 -4.61
CA ARG A 77 1.02 7.76 -4.14
C ARG A 77 0.52 6.87 -5.26
N ILE A 78 0.53 5.57 -5.00
CA ILE A 78 0.01 4.53 -5.91
C ILE A 78 -1.02 3.72 -5.14
N ASN A 79 -2.22 3.56 -5.73
CA ASN A 79 -3.32 2.80 -5.16
C ASN A 79 -3.89 1.83 -6.20
N GLY A 80 -4.78 0.95 -5.77
CA GLY A 80 -5.46 -0.04 -6.62
C GLY A 80 -4.86 -1.44 -6.47
N TYR A 81 -5.71 -2.45 -6.36
CA TYR A 81 -5.29 -3.80 -5.99
C TYR A 81 -4.33 -4.39 -7.02
N GLU A 82 -4.70 -4.37 -8.30
CA GLU A 82 -3.88 -4.94 -9.38
C GLU A 82 -2.58 -4.18 -9.57
N GLN A 83 -2.63 -2.84 -9.53
CA GLN A 83 -1.48 -1.99 -9.80
C GLN A 83 -0.44 -2.11 -8.68
N VAL A 84 -0.89 -2.09 -7.42
CA VAL A 84 -0.01 -2.33 -6.26
C VAL A 84 0.58 -3.74 -6.31
N ALA A 85 -0.23 -4.77 -6.59
CA ALA A 85 0.28 -6.14 -6.70
C ALA A 85 1.35 -6.29 -7.79
N ASN A 86 1.12 -5.70 -8.97
CA ASN A 86 2.04 -5.79 -10.10
C ASN A 86 3.37 -5.07 -9.83
N ILE A 87 3.33 -3.94 -9.11
CA ILE A 87 4.56 -3.25 -8.69
C ILE A 87 5.29 -4.05 -7.63
N LEU A 88 4.60 -4.50 -6.58
CA LEU A 88 5.21 -5.28 -5.49
C LEU A 88 5.90 -6.53 -6.01
N LYS A 89 5.30 -7.27 -6.96
CA LYS A 89 5.96 -8.44 -7.58
C LYS A 89 7.31 -8.11 -8.23
N LYS A 90 7.47 -6.90 -8.78
CA LYS A 90 8.71 -6.45 -9.45
C LYS A 90 9.77 -5.98 -8.46
N ILE A 91 9.36 -5.30 -7.39
CA ILE A 91 10.30 -4.66 -6.44
C ILE A 91 10.61 -5.51 -5.21
N LEU A 92 9.71 -6.40 -4.77
CA LEU A 92 9.89 -7.26 -3.59
C LEU A 92 11.19 -8.06 -3.55
N PRO A 93 11.72 -8.57 -4.68
CA PRO A 93 13.02 -9.26 -4.67
C PRO A 93 14.18 -8.40 -4.17
N TYR A 94 14.04 -7.06 -4.22
CA TYR A 94 15.08 -6.10 -3.84
C TYR A 94 14.77 -5.35 -2.54
N ILE A 95 13.64 -5.62 -1.90
CA ILE A 95 13.26 -5.02 -0.61
C ILE A 95 13.96 -5.76 0.53
N HIS A 96 14.62 -5.01 1.41
CA HIS A 96 15.28 -5.51 2.62
C HIS A 96 14.45 -5.21 3.87
N PHE A 97 14.17 -3.94 4.16
CA PHE A 97 13.55 -3.53 5.42
C PHE A 97 12.04 -3.78 5.42
N LYS A 98 11.35 -3.52 4.30
CA LYS A 98 9.89 -3.59 4.24
C LYS A 98 9.33 -4.92 3.70
N LYS A 99 10.10 -6.00 3.82
CA LYS A 99 9.80 -7.29 3.17
C LYS A 99 8.55 -7.96 3.73
N VAL A 100 8.32 -7.88 5.04
CA VAL A 100 7.18 -8.51 5.73
C VAL A 100 5.88 -7.82 5.33
N GLN A 101 5.78 -6.51 5.54
CA GLN A 101 4.63 -5.71 5.14
C GLN A 101 4.41 -5.70 3.62
N GLY A 102 5.49 -5.76 2.82
CA GLY A 102 5.37 -5.88 1.36
C GLY A 102 4.73 -7.19 0.91
N LYS A 103 5.12 -8.32 1.48
CA LYS A 103 4.47 -9.61 1.21
C LYS A 103 3.02 -9.62 1.68
N ALA A 104 2.74 -9.07 2.86
CA ALA A 104 1.38 -8.99 3.39
C ALA A 104 0.47 -8.13 2.49
N LEU A 105 0.96 -6.98 2.01
CA LEU A 105 0.22 -6.10 1.11
C LEU A 105 -0.03 -6.76 -0.25
N LEU A 106 0.96 -7.47 -0.80
CA LEU A 106 0.80 -8.23 -2.04
C LEU A 106 -0.30 -9.31 -1.89
N CYS A 107 -0.27 -10.08 -0.80
CA CYS A 107 -1.28 -11.10 -0.51
C CYS A 107 -2.70 -10.52 -0.40
N ALA A 108 -2.84 -9.38 0.27
CA ALA A 108 -4.11 -8.67 0.38
C ALA A 108 -4.62 -8.22 -1.00
N CYS A 109 -3.73 -7.65 -1.82
CA CYS A 109 -4.08 -7.15 -3.15
C CYS A 109 -4.50 -8.29 -4.08
N GLN A 110 -3.82 -9.44 -4.06
CA GLN A 110 -4.22 -10.61 -4.83
C GLN A 110 -5.61 -11.11 -4.42
N SER A 111 -5.88 -11.18 -3.11
CA SER A 111 -7.19 -11.59 -2.58
C SER A 111 -8.32 -10.63 -3.00
N LEU A 112 -8.01 -9.33 -3.13
CA LEU A 112 -8.99 -8.28 -3.45
C LEU A 112 -9.17 -8.04 -4.95
N SER A 113 -8.17 -8.34 -5.78
CA SER A 113 -8.20 -8.06 -7.24
C SER A 113 -9.25 -8.88 -7.99
N GLY A 114 -9.54 -10.12 -7.56
CA GLY A 114 -10.48 -11.02 -8.25
C GLY A 114 -11.91 -10.99 -7.75
N LYS A 115 -12.23 -10.21 -6.71
CA LYS A 115 -13.56 -10.25 -6.04
C LYS A 115 -14.07 -8.88 -5.67
N LYS A 116 -15.35 -8.62 -5.96
CA LYS A 116 -16.07 -7.47 -5.40
C LYS A 116 -16.19 -7.65 -3.88
N PHE A 117 -16.08 -6.56 -3.12
CA PHE A 117 -16.16 -6.59 -1.64
C PHE A 117 -17.39 -7.36 -1.13
N VAL A 118 -18.56 -7.17 -1.76
CA VAL A 118 -19.83 -7.84 -1.42
C VAL A 118 -19.75 -9.38 -1.45
N LYS A 119 -18.77 -9.94 -2.16
CA LYS A 119 -18.56 -11.38 -2.33
C LYS A 119 -17.50 -11.95 -1.38
N LEU A 120 -16.90 -11.13 -0.51
CA LEU A 120 -15.91 -11.60 0.46
C LEU A 120 -16.63 -12.26 1.64
N SER A 121 -16.22 -13.49 1.95
CA SER A 121 -16.68 -14.22 3.13
C SER A 121 -16.16 -13.61 4.43
N LYS A 122 -16.82 -13.92 5.56
CA LYS A 122 -16.37 -13.47 6.89
C LYS A 122 -14.93 -13.91 7.20
N SER A 123 -14.52 -15.11 6.77
CA SER A 123 -13.16 -15.62 6.97
C SER A 123 -12.13 -14.85 6.12
N GLU A 124 -12.45 -14.54 4.87
CA GLU A 124 -11.60 -13.71 4.00
C GLU A 124 -11.43 -12.30 4.58
N LEU A 125 -12.51 -11.70 5.09
CA LEU A 125 -12.45 -10.39 5.74
C LEU A 125 -11.60 -10.41 7.02
N LYS A 126 -11.71 -11.46 7.84
CA LYS A 126 -10.84 -11.65 9.03
C LYS A 126 -9.36 -11.77 8.61
N LYS A 127 -9.07 -12.55 7.56
CA LYS A 127 -7.71 -12.66 7.01
C LYS A 127 -7.16 -11.31 6.53
N LEU A 128 -8.00 -10.48 5.88
CA LEU A 128 -7.61 -9.13 5.49
C LEU A 128 -7.32 -8.23 6.70
N VAL A 129 -8.09 -8.36 7.79
CA VAL A 129 -7.79 -7.66 9.06
C VAL A 129 -6.44 -8.10 9.63
N ASP A 130 -6.16 -9.40 9.65
CA ASP A 130 -4.89 -9.90 10.17
C ASP A 130 -3.70 -9.39 9.31
N LEU A 131 -3.86 -9.29 7.98
CA LEU A 131 -2.87 -8.67 7.09
C LEU A 131 -2.68 -7.16 7.37
N ILE A 132 -3.75 -6.42 7.68
CA ILE A 132 -3.64 -5.00 8.10
C ILE A 132 -2.80 -4.89 9.36
N LEU A 133 -3.02 -5.77 10.35
CA LEU A 133 -2.29 -5.75 11.61
C LEU A 133 -0.81 -6.06 11.42
N VAL A 134 -0.47 -7.02 10.56
CA VAL A 134 0.93 -7.29 10.17
C VAL A 134 1.57 -6.03 9.60
N ILE A 135 0.95 -5.40 8.58
CA ILE A 135 1.49 -4.19 7.95
C ILE A 135 1.65 -3.05 8.97
N GLN A 136 0.68 -2.88 9.86
CA GLN A 136 0.70 -1.83 10.87
C GLN A 136 1.78 -2.05 11.94
N ASN A 137 2.07 -3.30 12.30
CA ASN A 137 3.07 -3.62 13.30
C ASN A 137 4.49 -3.44 12.80
N GLU A 138 4.73 -3.71 11.52
CA GLU A 138 6.03 -3.51 10.84
C GLU A 138 6.32 -2.04 10.48
N ASN A 139 5.30 -1.18 10.44
CA ASN A 139 5.50 0.24 10.17
C ASN A 139 5.98 0.97 11.43
N TYR A 140 7.14 1.63 11.33
CA TYR A 140 7.84 2.31 12.44
C TYR A 140 6.97 3.31 13.22
N VAL A 141 6.27 4.20 12.52
CA VAL A 141 5.49 5.27 13.14
C VAL A 141 4.10 5.31 12.51
N THR A 142 3.08 5.26 13.37
CA THR A 142 1.71 5.60 13.00
C THR A 142 1.10 6.40 14.14
N LYS A 143 0.42 7.50 13.81
CA LYS A 143 -0.20 8.38 14.81
C LYS A 143 -1.16 7.62 15.75
N ARG A 144 -1.81 6.57 15.22
CA ARG A 144 -2.65 5.65 15.99
C ARG A 144 -2.70 4.29 15.31
N LYS A 145 -2.35 3.24 16.05
CA LYS A 145 -2.56 1.85 15.65
C LYS A 145 -4.04 1.49 15.87
N ARG A 146 -4.71 0.95 14.86
CA ARG A 146 -6.05 0.38 15.00
C ARG A 146 -5.96 -1.01 15.60
N THR A 147 -6.81 -1.31 16.56
CA THR A 147 -6.94 -2.63 17.16
C THR A 147 -7.69 -3.57 16.24
N ARG A 148 -7.52 -4.88 16.47
CA ARG A 148 -8.29 -5.91 15.76
C ARG A 148 -9.80 -5.71 15.93
N LYS A 149 -10.24 -5.38 17.16
CA LYS A 149 -11.66 -5.14 17.49
C LYS A 149 -12.23 -4.00 16.64
N GLU A 150 -11.54 -2.85 16.59
CA GLU A 150 -11.98 -1.70 15.79
C GLU A 150 -12.10 -2.04 14.29
N LEU A 151 -11.12 -2.78 13.75
CA LEU A 151 -11.15 -3.19 12.34
C LEU A 151 -12.29 -4.15 12.03
N LEU A 152 -12.59 -5.09 12.94
CA LEU A 152 -13.72 -6.02 12.79
C LEU A 152 -15.07 -5.30 12.92
N THR A 153 -15.19 -4.37 13.87
CA THR A 153 -16.39 -3.54 14.01
C THR A 153 -16.65 -2.72 12.76
N HIS A 154 -15.60 -2.14 12.15
CA HIS A 154 -15.73 -1.43 10.88
C HIS A 154 -16.24 -2.30 9.74
N LEU A 155 -16.05 -3.62 9.81
CA LEU A 155 -16.51 -4.57 8.79
C LEU A 155 -17.84 -5.24 9.15
N GLY A 156 -18.46 -4.89 10.29
CA GLY A 156 -19.68 -5.53 10.77
C GLY A 156 -19.47 -7.00 11.18
N LEU A 157 -18.27 -7.34 11.67
CA LEU A 157 -17.87 -8.72 12.00
C LEU A 157 -17.74 -8.99 13.50
N THR A 158 -18.13 -8.04 14.35
CA THR A 158 -18.27 -8.30 15.79
C THR A 158 -19.50 -9.17 16.07
N PRO A 159 -19.49 -9.97 17.16
CA PRO A 159 -20.64 -10.77 17.59
C PRO A 159 -21.93 -9.94 17.68
#